data_AF-A0A0B4DJ44-F1
#
_entry.id   AF-A0A0B4DJ44-F1
#
_cell.length_a   1.000
_cell.length_b   1.000
_cell.length_c   1.000
_cell.angle_alpha   90.00
_cell.angle_beta   90.00
_cell.angle_gamma   90.00
#
_symmetry.space_group_name_H-M   'P 1'
#
loop_
_entity.id
_entity.type
_entity.pdbx_description
1 polymer ?
#
loop_
_entity_poly.entity_id
_entity_poly.type
_entity_poly.pdbx_seq_one_letter_code
_entity_poly.pdbx_strand_id
1 'polypeptide(L)'
;MRWDEVPEDRGRIRFAAAAEAVEGYGGRGVNGRALQPATGYVFPDQDGEEWWVIFQPWPSPGPAGHNVPGDILACNDSYGDMVHVVVLAAGVREDDAEAAFRADRPVSLADAVRVAGAVPHLAAVVHKSGTTAEPPLSRRGPTDAG
;
A
#
# COMPACT_ATOMS: atom_id res chain seq x y z
N MET A 1 -7.69 -21.89 8.51
CA MET A 1 -6.24 -21.62 8.61
C MET A 1 -6.03 -20.83 9.88
N ARG A 2 -5.30 -21.41 10.85
CA ARG A 2 -5.05 -20.82 12.16
C ARG A 2 -3.78 -19.99 12.01
N TRP A 3 -3.89 -18.68 12.14
CA TRP A 3 -2.75 -17.77 12.09
C TRP A 3 -2.07 -17.83 13.46
N ASP A 4 -0.91 -18.48 13.53
CA ASP A 4 -0.06 -18.43 14.70
C ASP A 4 0.35 -16.97 14.95
N GLU A 5 -0.04 -16.48 16.12
CA GLU A 5 0.20 -15.12 16.61
C GLU A 5 1.71 -14.89 16.67
N VAL A 6 2.24 -14.10 15.74
CA VAL A 6 3.66 -13.75 15.72
C VAL A 6 3.91 -12.89 16.96
N PRO A 7 4.94 -13.17 17.79
CA PRO A 7 5.16 -12.48 19.07
C PRO A 7 5.29 -10.95 18.93
N GLU A 8 5.58 -10.43 17.74
CA GLU A 8 5.74 -9.02 17.41
C GLU A 8 4.42 -8.29 17.07
N ASP A 9 3.31 -9.04 16.93
CA ASP A 9 1.94 -8.50 16.84
C ASP A 9 1.32 -8.19 18.19
N ARG A 10 1.98 -8.52 19.31
CA ARG A 10 1.46 -8.28 20.65
C ARG A 10 1.36 -6.78 20.95
N GLY A 11 0.19 -6.22 20.68
CA GLY A 11 -0.18 -4.83 20.95
C GLY A 11 -0.65 -4.03 19.73
N ARG A 12 -0.36 -4.49 18.50
CA ARG A 12 -0.79 -3.78 17.28
C ARG A 12 -2.30 -3.98 17.05
N ILE A 13 -3.00 -2.90 16.74
CA ILE A 13 -4.43 -2.98 16.37
C ILE A 13 -4.52 -3.65 15.00
N ARG A 14 -5.33 -4.72 14.92
CA ARG A 14 -5.53 -5.49 13.70
C ARG A 14 -6.84 -5.09 13.03
N PHE A 15 -6.79 -4.93 11.72
CA PHE A 15 -7.94 -4.64 10.88
C PHE A 15 -8.22 -5.82 9.97
N ALA A 16 -9.42 -6.37 10.08
CA ALA A 16 -9.87 -7.48 9.24
C ALA A 16 -11.31 -7.21 8.79
N ALA A 17 -11.50 -7.04 7.49
CA ALA A 17 -12.82 -6.85 6.87
C ALA A 17 -12.90 -7.68 5.59
N ALA A 18 -14.02 -8.38 5.41
CA ALA A 18 -14.28 -9.13 4.18
C ALA A 18 -14.44 -8.17 2.98
N ALA A 19 -14.19 -8.65 1.77
CA ALA A 19 -14.33 -7.85 0.55
C ALA A 19 -15.72 -7.20 0.39
N GLU A 20 -16.75 -7.87 0.89
CA GLU A 20 -18.15 -7.42 0.87
C GLU A 20 -18.45 -6.31 1.90
N ALA A 21 -17.61 -6.17 2.91
CA ALA A 21 -17.70 -5.16 3.96
C ALA A 21 -16.67 -4.03 3.77
N VAL A 22 -16.03 -3.97 2.59
CA VAL A 22 -14.98 -2.99 2.26
C VAL A 22 -15.39 -2.18 1.04
N GLU A 23 -15.47 -0.86 1.23
CA GLU A 23 -15.69 0.09 0.16
C GLU A 23 -14.39 0.85 -0.17
N GLY A 24 -14.13 1.11 -1.45
CA GLY A 24 -12.97 1.88 -1.90
C GLY A 24 -11.69 1.09 -2.15
N TYR A 25 -11.64 -0.19 -1.81
CA TYR A 25 -10.47 -1.06 -2.03
C TYR A 25 -10.63 -2.10 -3.17
N GLY A 26 -11.39 -1.74 -4.21
CA GLY A 26 -11.50 -2.54 -5.43
C GLY A 26 -12.06 -3.95 -5.24
N GLY A 27 -12.97 -4.14 -4.27
CA GLY A 27 -13.57 -5.45 -3.95
C GLY A 27 -12.60 -6.42 -3.27
N ARG A 28 -11.53 -5.91 -2.64
CA ARG A 28 -10.62 -6.71 -1.82
C ARG A 28 -10.96 -6.53 -0.35
N GLY A 29 -10.86 -7.62 0.41
CA GLY A 29 -10.92 -7.53 1.86
C GLY A 29 -9.67 -6.84 2.41
N VAL A 30 -9.81 -6.30 3.61
CA VAL A 30 -8.70 -5.77 4.39
C VAL A 30 -8.21 -6.84 5.36
N ASN A 31 -6.90 -7.09 5.38
CA ASN A 31 -6.24 -7.88 6.41
C ASN A 31 -4.89 -7.24 6.74
N GLY A 32 -4.98 -6.11 7.44
CA GLY A 32 -3.86 -5.25 7.73
C GLY A 32 -3.68 -4.99 9.22
N ARG A 33 -2.65 -4.23 9.54
CA ARG A 33 -2.24 -3.91 10.91
C ARG A 33 -2.00 -2.42 11.01
N ALA A 34 -2.31 -1.79 12.13
CA ALA A 34 -1.92 -0.41 12.36
C ALA A 34 -0.38 -0.28 12.25
N LEU A 35 0.10 0.77 11.57
CA LEU A 35 1.54 1.04 11.43
C LEU A 35 2.22 1.36 12.78
N GLN A 36 1.46 1.68 13.84
CA GLN A 36 2.02 2.04 15.14
C GLN A 36 1.45 1.14 16.26
N PRO A 37 2.30 0.50 17.11
CA PRO A 37 1.86 -0.54 18.05
C PRO A 37 1.13 -0.12 19.34
N ALA A 38 1.06 1.17 19.69
CA ALA A 38 0.53 1.58 21.00
C ALA A 38 -0.74 2.43 20.93
N THR A 39 -0.92 3.17 19.84
CA THR A 39 -2.03 4.11 19.62
C THR A 39 -2.51 4.15 18.16
N GLY A 40 -1.79 3.52 17.22
CA GLY A 40 -2.00 3.73 15.78
C GLY A 40 -1.71 5.17 15.35
N TYR A 41 -1.79 5.43 14.04
CA TYR A 41 -1.96 6.78 13.53
C TYR A 41 -3.43 6.97 13.22
N VAL A 42 -4.07 7.84 14.00
CA VAL A 42 -5.45 8.25 13.84
C VAL A 42 -5.48 9.72 13.51
N PHE A 43 -6.27 10.08 12.51
CA PHE A 43 -6.62 11.47 12.25
C PHE A 43 -8.12 11.59 12.02
N PRO A 44 -8.74 12.70 12.44
CA PRO A 44 -10.13 12.98 12.11
C PRO A 44 -10.25 13.37 10.62
N ASP A 45 -11.33 12.94 9.98
CA ASP A 45 -11.73 13.49 8.69
C ASP A 45 -12.42 14.85 8.83
N GLN A 46 -12.83 15.45 7.71
CA GLN A 46 -13.63 16.67 7.69
C GLN A 46 -14.96 16.54 8.44
N ASP A 47 -15.50 15.32 8.53
CA ASP A 47 -16.72 15.00 9.29
C ASP A 47 -16.44 14.63 10.76
N GLY A 48 -15.18 14.63 11.19
CA GLY A 48 -14.75 14.29 12.55
C GLY A 48 -14.64 12.78 12.83
N GLU A 49 -14.84 11.94 11.81
CA GLU A 49 -14.67 10.49 11.92
C GLU A 49 -13.19 10.09 11.96
N GLU A 50 -12.86 9.07 12.74
CA GLU A 50 -11.48 8.64 12.95
C GLU A 50 -11.01 7.70 11.85
N TRP A 51 -9.95 8.10 11.14
CA TRP A 51 -9.29 7.29 10.13
C TRP A 51 -7.97 6.74 10.65
N TRP A 52 -7.82 5.43 10.51
CA TRP A 52 -6.66 4.66 10.90
C TRP A 52 -5.72 4.43 9.72
N VAL A 53 -4.43 4.69 9.91
CA VAL A 53 -3.42 4.26 8.93
C VAL A 53 -2.99 2.83 9.22
N ILE A 54 -3.24 1.96 8.25
CA ILE A 54 -2.93 0.54 8.32
C ILE A 54 -1.97 0.15 7.20
N PHE A 55 -1.19 -0.88 7.46
CA PHE A 55 -0.38 -1.57 6.47
C PHE A 55 -1.02 -2.91 6.14
N GLN A 56 -1.36 -3.11 4.88
CA GLN A 56 -1.81 -4.39 4.36
C GLN A 56 -0.66 -5.10 3.65
N PRO A 57 -0.08 -6.17 4.23
CA PRO A 57 0.93 -6.95 3.53
C PRO A 57 0.31 -7.68 2.33
N TRP A 58 1.07 -7.77 1.24
CA TRP A 58 0.67 -8.61 0.10
C TRP A 58 0.69 -10.08 0.49
N PRO A 59 -0.20 -10.90 -0.10
CA PRO A 59 -0.17 -12.34 0.11
C PRO A 59 1.12 -12.93 -0.46
N SER A 60 2.13 -13.10 0.40
CA SER A 60 3.43 -13.66 0.04
C SER A 60 3.50 -15.12 0.52
N PRO A 61 3.90 -16.09 -0.34
CA PRO A 61 4.04 -17.49 0.03
C PRO A 61 5.33 -17.81 0.83
N GLY A 62 6.11 -16.79 1.20
CA GLY A 62 7.39 -16.94 1.90
C GLY A 62 7.30 -16.71 3.41
N PRO A 63 8.33 -17.11 4.18
CA PRO A 63 8.37 -16.88 5.62
C PRO A 63 8.23 -15.38 5.93
N ALA A 64 7.29 -15.05 6.81
CA ALA A 64 7.00 -13.70 7.25
C ALA A 64 8.24 -13.09 7.93
N GLY A 65 8.88 -12.13 7.27
CA GLY A 65 9.92 -11.28 7.86
C GLY A 65 9.56 -9.81 7.65
N HIS A 66 10.17 -8.91 8.43
CA HIS A 66 9.91 -7.45 8.50
C HIS A 66 9.96 -6.68 7.18
N ASN A 67 10.38 -7.33 6.10
CA ASN A 67 10.52 -6.75 4.78
C ASN A 67 9.40 -7.22 3.84
N VAL A 68 8.16 -7.30 4.34
CA VAL A 68 7.03 -7.67 3.49
C VAL A 68 6.62 -6.47 2.62
N PRO A 69 6.43 -6.68 1.30
CA PRO A 69 5.78 -5.71 0.45
C PRO A 69 4.30 -5.62 0.82
N GLY A 70 3.72 -4.44 0.76
CA GLY A 70 2.32 -4.20 1.09
C GLY A 70 1.79 -2.87 0.59
N ASP A 71 0.56 -2.59 0.96
CA ASP A 71 -0.14 -1.34 0.67
C ASP A 71 -0.35 -0.57 1.98
N ILE A 72 -0.23 0.76 1.91
CA ILE A 72 -0.64 1.66 2.99
C ILE A 72 -2.07 2.08 2.71
N LEU A 73 -2.95 1.81 3.66
CA LEU A 73 -4.38 2.11 3.57
C LEU A 73 -4.79 3.04 4.71
N ALA A 74 -5.74 3.93 4.43
CA ALA A 74 -6.48 4.67 5.42
C ALA A 74 -7.85 3.99 5.57
N CYS A 75 -8.22 3.62 6.79
CA CYS A 75 -9.48 2.93 7.09
C CYS A 75 -10.29 3.70 8.13
N ASN A 76 -11.52 4.03 7.80
CA ASN A 76 -12.48 4.54 8.77
C ASN A 76 -13.10 3.35 9.52
N ASP A 77 -13.04 3.36 10.84
CA ASP A 77 -13.74 2.34 11.65
C ASP A 77 -15.23 2.68 11.69
N SER A 78 -15.97 2.22 10.69
CA SER A 78 -17.42 2.41 10.70
C SER A 78 -18.03 1.40 11.67
N TYR A 79 -18.52 1.90 12.80
CA TYR A 79 -19.42 1.17 13.68
C TYR A 79 -20.63 0.63 12.89
N GLY A 80 -20.59 -0.63 12.46
CA GLY A 80 -21.77 -1.30 11.91
C GLY A 80 -21.49 -2.34 10.84
N ASP A 81 -21.18 -1.93 9.61
CA ASP A 81 -21.28 -2.86 8.47
C ASP A 81 -20.29 -2.63 7.30
N MET A 82 -19.76 -1.42 7.09
CA MET A 82 -18.95 -1.12 5.90
C MET A 82 -17.74 -0.24 6.21
N VAL A 83 -16.54 -0.78 6.03
CA VAL A 83 -15.26 -0.09 6.24
C VAL A 83 -14.89 0.67 4.97
N HIS A 84 -14.83 1.99 5.07
CA HIS A 84 -14.29 2.81 3.98
C HIS A 84 -12.77 2.73 4.00
N VAL A 85 -12.20 2.38 2.85
CA VAL A 85 -10.77 2.18 2.67
C VAL A 85 -10.27 3.06 1.54
N VAL A 86 -9.25 3.86 1.83
CA VAL A 86 -8.54 4.67 0.85
C VAL A 86 -7.13 4.13 0.73
N VAL A 87 -6.72 3.80 -0.50
CA VAL A 87 -5.33 3.41 -0.77
C VAL A 87 -4.46 4.67 -0.80
N LEU A 88 -3.54 4.78 0.16
CA LEU A 88 -2.61 5.91 0.24
C LEU A 88 -1.37 5.66 -0.63
N ALA A 89 -0.83 4.45 -0.57
CA ALA A 89 0.26 3.99 -1.43
C ALA A 89 0.19 2.47 -1.59
N ALA A 90 0.65 1.97 -2.73
CA ALA A 90 0.68 0.55 -3.03
C ALA A 90 2.10 0.08 -3.36
N GLY A 91 2.44 -1.13 -2.93
CA GLY A 91 3.75 -1.72 -3.18
C GLY A 91 4.87 -0.98 -2.46
N VAL A 92 4.74 -0.75 -1.17
CA VAL A 92 5.79 -0.20 -0.31
C VAL A 92 6.28 -1.28 0.67
N ARG A 93 7.44 -1.05 1.30
CA ARG A 93 7.93 -1.92 2.38
C ARG A 93 7.38 -1.47 3.73
N GLU A 94 7.10 -2.43 4.60
CA GLU A 94 6.60 -2.15 5.96
C GLU A 94 7.58 -1.26 6.75
N ASP A 95 8.88 -1.59 6.76
CA ASP A 95 9.91 -0.79 7.45
C ASP A 95 9.96 0.67 6.96
N ASP A 96 9.88 0.88 5.65
CA ASP A 96 9.95 2.21 5.05
C ASP A 96 8.69 3.03 5.35
N ALA A 97 7.52 2.35 5.35
CA ALA A 97 6.26 2.96 5.77
C ALA A 97 6.29 3.31 7.27
N GLU A 98 6.71 2.40 8.14
CA GLU A 98 6.80 2.65 9.58
C GLU A 98 7.76 3.82 9.86
N ALA A 99 8.92 3.87 9.19
CA ALA A 99 9.88 4.96 9.32
C ALA A 99 9.31 6.31 8.87
N ALA A 100 8.60 6.35 7.73
CA ALA A 100 8.03 7.59 7.21
C ALA A 100 6.94 8.16 8.13
N PHE A 101 5.97 7.34 8.53
CA PHE A 101 4.88 7.78 9.42
C PHE A 101 5.36 8.07 10.84
N ARG A 102 6.48 7.46 11.26
CA ARG A 102 7.15 7.81 12.52
C ARG A 102 7.86 9.15 12.46
N ALA A 103 8.46 9.48 11.31
CA ALA A 103 9.12 10.75 11.09
C ALA A 103 8.12 11.90 10.94
N ASP A 104 7.00 11.67 10.26
CA ASP A 104 5.94 12.64 10.03
C ASP A 104 4.57 12.04 10.35
N ARG A 105 4.00 12.47 11.49
CA ARG A 105 2.70 11.97 11.95
C ARG A 105 1.57 12.69 11.20
N PRO A 106 0.76 11.98 10.41
CA PRO A 106 -0.35 12.62 9.72
C PRO A 106 -1.41 13.08 10.71
N VAL A 107 -1.92 14.30 10.49
CA VAL A 107 -3.06 14.86 11.25
C VAL A 107 -4.31 15.03 10.38
N SER A 108 -4.22 14.64 9.10
CA SER A 108 -5.30 14.66 8.12
C SER A 108 -5.06 13.64 7.01
N LEU A 109 -6.09 13.32 6.22
CA LEU A 109 -5.97 12.43 5.06
C LEU A 109 -4.96 12.97 4.04
N ALA A 110 -4.96 14.28 3.81
CA ALA A 110 -4.02 14.92 2.88
C ALA A 110 -2.56 14.79 3.35
N ASP A 111 -2.32 14.85 4.66
CA ASP A 111 -1.00 14.59 5.23
C ASP A 111 -0.64 13.12 5.08
N ALA A 112 -1.56 12.20 5.35
CA ALA A 112 -1.33 10.76 5.20
C ALA A 112 -0.96 10.38 3.75
N VAL A 113 -1.63 10.98 2.76
CA VAL A 113 -1.29 10.83 1.33
C VAL A 113 0.11 11.38 1.05
N ARG A 114 0.47 12.53 1.61
CA ARG A 114 1.79 13.14 1.42
C ARG A 114 2.91 12.28 2.01
N VAL A 115 2.72 11.79 3.23
CA VAL A 115 3.68 10.92 3.93
C VAL A 115 3.83 9.60 3.18
N ALA A 116 2.71 8.96 2.81
CA ALA A 116 2.73 7.73 2.01
C ALA A 116 3.39 7.93 0.65
N GLY A 117 3.15 9.07 -0.01
CA GLY A 117 3.77 9.42 -1.29
C GLY A 117 5.29 9.64 -1.22
N ALA A 118 5.82 9.95 -0.03
CA ALA A 118 7.25 10.05 0.21
C ALA A 118 7.94 8.69 0.45
N VAL A 119 7.16 7.62 0.69
CA VAL A 119 7.69 6.27 0.91
C VAL A 119 8.26 5.73 -0.42
N PRO A 120 9.47 5.16 -0.42
CA PRO A 120 10.00 4.45 -1.57
C PRO A 120 9.04 3.34 -2.02
N HIS A 121 8.46 3.52 -3.19
CA HIS A 121 7.66 2.47 -3.80
C HIS A 121 8.63 1.40 -4.31
N LEU A 122 8.31 0.14 -4.05
CA LEU A 122 8.87 -0.98 -4.76
C LEU A 122 8.47 -0.77 -6.21
N ALA A 123 9.40 -0.17 -6.98
CA ALA A 123 9.22 0.05 -8.40
C ALA A 123 8.62 -1.22 -8.96
N ALA A 124 7.43 -1.08 -9.53
CA ALA A 124 6.74 -2.21 -10.08
C ALA A 124 7.76 -2.98 -10.89
N VAL A 125 7.80 -4.30 -10.72
CA VAL A 125 8.26 -5.20 -11.78
C VAL A 125 7.21 -5.09 -12.90
N VAL A 126 6.99 -3.86 -13.40
CA VAL A 126 6.43 -3.57 -14.70
C VAL A 126 7.51 -4.05 -15.63
N HIS A 127 7.27 -5.24 -16.15
CA HIS A 127 7.60 -5.66 -17.50
C HIS A 127 8.68 -4.81 -18.15
N LYS A 128 9.91 -5.32 -18.13
CA LYS A 128 10.96 -4.95 -19.07
C LYS A 128 10.55 -5.40 -20.49
N SER A 129 9.43 -4.89 -20.99
CA SER A 129 9.01 -4.93 -22.39
C SER A 129 9.10 -3.50 -22.90
N GLY A 130 10.32 -3.13 -23.24
CA GLY A 130 10.66 -1.78 -23.67
C GLY A 130 12.14 -1.73 -24.02
N THR A 131 12.62 -2.75 -24.72
CA THR A 131 13.85 -2.65 -25.50
C THR A 131 13.69 -1.45 -26.42
N THR A 132 14.31 -0.33 -26.05
CA THR A 132 14.79 0.67 -27.01
C THR A 132 15.94 0.02 -27.78
N ALA A 133 15.62 -0.98 -28.61
CA ALA A 133 16.42 -1.28 -29.77
C ALA A 133 15.69 -0.60 -30.91
N GLU A 134 16.20 0.59 -31.21
CA GLU A 134 16.27 1.15 -32.55
C GLU A 134 15.77 0.17 -33.64
N PRO A 135 14.71 0.48 -34.41
CA PRO A 135 14.47 -0.28 -35.62
C PRO A 135 15.74 -0.12 -36.49
N PRO A 136 16.35 -1.19 -37.03
CA PRO A 136 17.37 -1.00 -38.04
C PRO A 136 16.68 -0.31 -39.21
N LEU A 137 16.94 0.99 -39.36
CA LEU A 137 16.56 1.76 -40.52
C LEU A 137 17.16 1.02 -41.71
N SER A 138 16.30 0.26 -42.39
CA SER A 138 16.57 -0.26 -43.72
C SER A 138 16.88 0.95 -44.59
N ARG A 139 18.17 1.23 -44.79
CA ARG A 139 18.65 2.12 -45.85
C ARG A 139 18.38 1.44 -47.19
N ARG A 140 17.12 1.42 -47.61
CA ARG A 140 16.75 1.28 -49.01
C ARG A 140 16.84 2.68 -49.63
N GLY A 141 18.05 3.02 -50.05
CA GLY A 141 18.32 4.11 -51.00
C GLY A 141 18.17 3.62 -52.45
N PRO A 142 17.95 4.53 -53.40
CA PRO A 142 17.14 4.29 -54.59
C PRO A 142 17.88 3.60 -55.73
N THR A 143 17.11 2.86 -56.52
CA THR A 143 17.42 2.48 -57.90
C THR A 143 17.77 3.74 -58.69
N ASP A 144 19.01 3.81 -59.16
CA ASP A 144 19.41 4.73 -60.22
C ASP A 144 19.79 3.94 -61.47
N ALA A 145 19.43 4.52 -62.60
CA ALA A 145 19.39 3.91 -63.91
C ALA A 145 20.78 3.83 -64.54
N GLY A 146 21.00 2.79 -65.34
CA GLY A 146 22.15 2.61 -66.23
C GLY A 146 21.78 1.63 -67.32
#